data_AF-A0AA89BPP9-F1
#
_entry.id   AF-A0AA89BPP9-F1
#
_cell.length_a   1.000
_cell.length_b   1.000
_cell.length_c   1.000
_cell.angle_alpha   90.00
_cell.angle_beta   90.00
_cell.angle_gamma   90.00
#
_symmetry.space_group_name_H-M   'P 1'
#
loop_
_entity.id
_entity.type
_entity.pdbx_description
1 polymer ?
#
loop_
_entity_poly.entity_id
_entity_poly.type
_entity_poly.pdbx_seq_one_letter_code
_entity_poly.pdbx_strand_id
1 'polypeptide(L)'
;MSVLGAACQFGVPPQTLRDRVKGTIDIDTVKSGKSPVLSAEEEALIADHLKQMASLGYGYTRTEVVDIATDYAVIAGKRDHNNPFTLRWHSGFMGRWPELKLVKPRSLELQRAKAGNKENIPVSAYFSDLNDIITKAYSRITLPPVLLLEEIYVFKRSPLQNPQQQQS
;
A
#
# COMPACT_ATOMS: atom_id res chain seq x y z
N MET A 1 -12.57 41.90 33.33
CA MET A 1 -11.10 41.95 33.45
C MET A 1 -10.52 42.64 32.23
N SER A 2 -9.53 43.52 32.40
CA SER A 2 -8.79 44.12 31.27
C SER A 2 -7.79 43.12 30.67
N VAL A 3 -7.47 43.24 29.37
CA VAL A 3 -6.48 42.40 28.68
C VAL A 3 -5.11 42.45 29.38
N LEU A 4 -4.72 43.62 29.90
CA LEU A 4 -3.50 43.78 30.69
C LEU A 4 -3.57 43.08 32.05
N GLY A 5 -4.74 43.07 32.69
CA GLY A 5 -4.96 42.37 33.96
C GLY A 5 -4.82 40.85 33.79
N ALA A 6 -5.40 40.32 32.71
CA ALA A 6 -5.23 38.91 32.34
C ALA A 6 -3.77 38.60 31.95
N ALA A 7 -3.10 39.46 31.19
CA ALA A 7 -1.70 39.30 30.82
C ALA A 7 -0.78 39.15 32.05
N CYS A 8 -0.98 40.02 33.04
CA CYS A 8 -0.23 40.00 34.30
C CYS A 8 -0.52 38.73 35.12
N GLN A 9 -1.80 38.34 35.23
CA GLN A 9 -2.22 37.18 35.99
C GLN A 9 -1.70 35.85 35.41
N PHE A 10 -1.66 35.72 34.08
CA PHE A 10 -1.28 34.48 33.40
C PHE A 10 0.17 34.48 32.88
N GLY A 11 0.93 35.56 33.08
CA GLY A 11 2.32 35.67 32.61
C GLY A 11 2.47 35.61 31.09
N VAL A 12 1.43 36.01 30.35
CA VAL A 12 1.42 36.00 28.88
C VAL A 12 1.58 37.43 28.36
N PRO A 13 2.40 37.68 27.31
CA PRO A 13 2.52 39.02 26.74
C PRO A 13 1.15 39.59 26.33
N PRO A 14 0.85 40.86 26.66
CA PRO A 14 -0.45 41.47 26.38
C PRO A 14 -0.73 41.59 24.88
N GLN A 15 0.31 41.55 24.04
CA GLN A 15 0.16 41.50 22.59
C GLN A 15 -0.47 40.17 22.14
N THR A 16 0.00 39.04 22.66
CA THR A 16 -0.55 37.71 22.34
C THR A 16 -2.03 37.60 22.69
N LEU A 17 -2.45 38.19 23.83
CA LEU A 17 -3.85 38.25 24.20
C LEU A 17 -4.65 39.20 23.29
N ARG A 18 -4.08 40.34 22.91
CA ARG A 18 -4.72 41.27 21.95
C ARG A 18 -4.91 40.63 20.58
N ASP A 19 -3.92 39.90 20.07
CA ASP A 19 -3.99 39.24 18.77
C ASP A 19 -5.08 38.15 18.76
N ARG A 20 -5.27 37.44 19.88
CA ARG A 20 -6.36 36.46 20.07
C ARG A 20 -7.73 37.12 20.22
N VAL A 21 -7.84 38.19 21.02
CA VAL A 21 -9.09 38.94 21.20
C VAL A 21 -9.53 39.62 19.90
N LYS A 22 -8.58 40.08 19.09
CA LYS A 22 -8.82 40.66 17.77
C LYS A 22 -9.18 39.60 16.71
N GLY A 23 -8.99 38.31 17.00
CA GLY A 23 -9.20 37.23 16.04
C GLY A 23 -8.12 37.13 14.96
N THR A 24 -6.96 37.77 15.16
CA THR A 24 -5.80 37.60 14.27
C THR A 24 -5.20 36.20 14.41
N ILE A 25 -5.32 35.61 15.60
CA ILE A 25 -4.93 34.24 15.90
C ILE A 25 -6.14 33.56 16.51
N ASP A 26 -6.53 32.41 15.96
CA ASP A 26 -7.61 31.60 16.50
C ASP A 26 -7.35 31.21 17.97
N ILE A 27 -8.41 31.22 18.77
CA ILE A 27 -8.33 30.97 20.22
C ILE A 27 -7.80 29.56 20.49
N ASP A 28 -8.19 28.61 19.64
CA ASP A 28 -7.77 27.20 19.70
C ASP A 28 -6.41 26.92 19.03
N THR A 29 -5.73 27.95 18.51
CA THR A 29 -4.39 27.76 17.93
C THR A 29 -3.35 27.57 19.04
N VAL A 30 -3.06 26.30 19.34
CA VAL A 30 -2.08 25.89 20.36
C VAL A 30 -0.65 25.86 19.82
N LYS A 31 -0.45 25.66 18.51
CA LYS A 31 0.88 25.53 17.90
C LYS A 31 1.28 26.77 17.10
N SER A 32 2.38 27.37 17.49
CA SER A 32 3.02 28.49 16.78
C SER A 32 3.70 27.99 15.51
N GLY A 33 3.35 28.53 14.34
CA GLY A 33 4.03 28.19 13.08
C GLY A 33 3.24 28.62 11.85
N LYS A 34 3.90 28.56 10.69
CA LYS A 34 3.24 28.77 9.38
C LYS A 34 2.20 27.67 9.17
N SER A 35 1.02 28.05 8.71
CA SER A 35 -0.01 27.09 8.33
C SER A 35 0.53 26.12 7.27
N PRO A 36 0.10 24.84 7.30
CA PRO A 36 0.50 23.88 6.27
C PRO A 36 0.08 24.38 4.88
N VAL A 37 0.85 23.99 3.85
CA VAL A 37 0.59 24.40 2.45
C VAL A 37 -0.75 23.84 1.96
N LEU A 38 -1.09 22.62 2.39
CA LEU A 38 -2.37 21.98 2.14
C LEU A 38 -3.30 22.21 3.34
N SER A 39 -4.58 22.48 3.09
CA SER A 39 -5.57 22.56 4.15
C SER A 39 -5.88 21.17 4.71
N ALA A 40 -6.48 21.11 5.90
CA ALA A 40 -6.80 19.83 6.54
C ALA A 40 -7.77 18.97 5.69
N GLU A 41 -8.66 19.61 4.94
CA GLU A 41 -9.60 18.95 4.01
C GLU A 41 -8.88 18.29 2.82
N GLU A 42 -7.88 18.96 2.25
CA GLU A 42 -7.08 18.42 1.15
C GLU A 42 -6.22 17.24 1.62
N GLU A 43 -5.64 17.37 2.82
CA GLU A 43 -4.90 16.27 3.43
C GLU A 43 -5.80 15.06 3.74
N ALA A 44 -7.08 15.30 4.08
CA ALA A 44 -8.05 14.23 4.30
C ALA A 44 -8.35 13.46 3.01
N LEU A 45 -8.44 14.14 1.86
CA LEU A 45 -8.61 13.49 0.56
C LEU A 45 -7.42 12.58 0.21
N ILE A 46 -6.19 13.06 0.46
CA ILE A 46 -4.98 12.25 0.26
C ILE A 46 -4.99 11.05 1.22
N ALA A 47 -5.36 11.25 2.48
CA ALA A 47 -5.45 10.18 3.46
C ALA A 47 -6.50 9.12 3.07
N ASP A 48 -7.66 9.53 2.56
CA ASP A 48 -8.70 8.63 2.09
C ASP A 48 -8.23 7.81 0.88
N HIS A 49 -7.59 8.45 -0.11
CA HIS A 49 -6.98 7.76 -1.24
C HIS A 49 -5.97 6.70 -0.79
N LEU A 50 -5.11 7.02 0.19
CA LEU A 50 -4.15 6.05 0.75
C LEU A 50 -4.86 4.88 1.46
N LYS A 51 -5.97 5.12 2.16
CA LYS A 51 -6.78 4.07 2.81
C LYS A 51 -7.46 3.16 1.78
N GLN A 52 -8.00 3.74 0.69
CA GLN A 52 -8.59 2.97 -0.40
C GLN A 52 -7.56 2.08 -1.08
N MET A 53 -6.38 2.63 -1.42
CA MET A 53 -5.31 1.87 -2.06
C MET A 53 -4.74 0.78 -1.15
N ALA A 54 -4.63 1.04 0.16
CA ALA A 54 -4.28 0.03 1.15
C ALA A 54 -5.31 -1.11 1.20
N SER A 55 -6.60 -0.79 1.08
CA SER A 55 -7.67 -1.80 1.02
C SER A 55 -7.58 -2.68 -0.23
N LEU A 56 -7.08 -2.12 -1.34
CA LEU A 56 -6.79 -2.84 -2.58
C LEU A 56 -5.47 -3.64 -2.52
N GLY A 57 -4.72 -3.57 -1.42
CA GLY A 57 -3.45 -4.29 -1.23
C GLY A 57 -2.23 -3.58 -1.82
N TYR A 58 -2.39 -2.35 -2.31
CA TYR A 58 -1.27 -1.49 -2.71
C TYR A 58 -0.77 -0.73 -1.48
N GLY A 59 0.54 -0.70 -1.28
CA GLY A 59 1.12 0.18 -0.26
C GLY A 59 2.20 1.06 -0.85
N TYR A 60 2.18 2.31 -0.40
CA TYR A 60 3.07 3.35 -0.87
C TYR A 60 4.29 3.49 0.03
N THR A 61 5.39 3.83 -0.59
CA THR A 61 6.60 4.32 0.05
C THR A 61 6.45 5.80 0.42
N ARG A 62 7.31 6.26 1.33
CA ARG A 62 7.29 7.65 1.80
C ARG A 62 7.51 8.65 0.66
N THR A 63 8.33 8.28 -0.33
CA THR A 63 8.60 9.11 -1.51
C THR A 63 7.38 9.18 -2.42
N GLU A 64 6.73 8.04 -2.71
CA GLU A 64 5.52 8.03 -3.54
C GLU A 64 4.38 8.85 -2.92
N VAL A 65 4.23 8.83 -1.59
CA VAL A 65 3.25 9.69 -0.91
C VAL A 65 3.57 11.17 -1.07
N VAL A 66 4.86 11.53 -1.04
CA VAL A 66 5.31 12.90 -1.28
C VAL A 66 5.07 13.32 -2.73
N ASP A 67 5.28 12.40 -3.68
CA ASP A 67 5.05 12.64 -5.11
C ASP A 67 3.55 12.85 -5.38
N ILE A 68 2.69 11.96 -4.88
CA ILE A 68 1.22 12.09 -4.96
C ILE A 68 0.75 13.42 -4.38
N ALA A 69 1.27 13.81 -3.20
CA ALA A 69 0.92 15.08 -2.59
C ALA A 69 1.42 16.29 -3.39
N THR A 70 2.57 16.16 -4.05
CA THR A 70 3.12 17.20 -4.93
C THR A 70 2.24 17.38 -6.14
N ASP A 71 1.87 16.29 -6.81
CA ASP A 71 0.98 16.32 -7.97
C ASP A 71 -0.37 16.92 -7.60
N TYR A 72 -0.92 16.52 -6.44
CA TYR A 72 -2.15 17.12 -5.92
C TYR A 72 -2.03 18.64 -5.71
N ALA A 73 -0.93 19.12 -5.13
CA ALA A 73 -0.71 20.55 -4.90
C ALA A 73 -0.48 21.34 -6.20
N VAL A 74 0.12 20.72 -7.21
CA VAL A 74 0.28 21.31 -8.55
C VAL A 74 -1.07 21.46 -9.22
N ILE A 75 -1.93 20.44 -9.16
CA ILE A 75 -3.30 20.48 -9.69
C ILE A 75 -4.14 21.54 -8.96
N ALA A 76 -3.98 21.65 -7.63
CA ALA A 76 -4.66 22.65 -6.82
C ALA A 76 -4.10 24.09 -7.03
N GLY A 77 -3.04 24.27 -7.82
CA GLY A 77 -2.42 25.57 -8.09
C GLY A 77 -1.70 26.20 -6.89
N LYS A 78 -1.42 25.40 -5.84
CA LYS A 78 -0.77 25.88 -4.61
C LYS A 78 0.76 25.85 -4.69
N ARG A 79 1.31 25.10 -5.64
CA ARG A 79 2.75 24.91 -5.79
C ARG A 79 3.14 24.57 -7.22
N ASP A 80 4.38 24.89 -7.58
CA ASP A 80 4.98 24.50 -8.86
C ASP A 80 5.70 23.15 -8.76
N HIS A 81 5.77 22.45 -9.91
CA HIS A 81 6.48 21.16 -10.02
C HIS A 81 7.99 21.28 -9.73
N ASN A 82 8.58 22.46 -9.91
CA ASN A 82 10.00 22.73 -9.60
C ASN A 82 10.31 22.73 -8.10
N ASN A 83 9.29 22.72 -7.24
CA ASN A 83 9.46 22.77 -5.80
C ASN A 83 8.59 21.69 -5.14
N PRO A 84 8.97 20.40 -5.21
CA PRO A 84 8.17 19.31 -4.66
C PRO A 84 8.07 19.36 -3.13
N PHE A 85 7.12 18.60 -2.57
CA PHE A 85 7.13 18.35 -1.13
C PHE A 85 8.40 17.60 -0.71
N THR A 86 8.80 17.81 0.53
CA THR A 86 9.95 17.13 1.11
C THR A 86 9.48 16.06 2.08
N LEU A 87 10.34 15.11 2.42
CA LEU A 87 10.07 14.11 3.48
C LEU A 87 9.74 14.76 4.83
N ARG A 88 10.16 16.01 5.07
CA ARG A 88 9.76 16.78 6.25
C ARG A 88 8.27 17.06 6.28
N TRP A 89 7.66 17.37 5.12
CA TRP A 89 6.22 17.51 5.01
C TRP A 89 5.52 16.18 5.34
N HIS A 90 6.01 15.07 4.80
CA HIS A 90 5.48 13.73 5.08
C HIS A 90 5.51 13.40 6.58
N SER A 91 6.61 13.68 7.28
CA SER A 91 6.67 13.48 8.74
C SER A 91 5.65 14.34 9.49
N GLY A 92 5.40 15.57 9.04
CA GLY A 92 4.35 16.42 9.58
C GLY A 92 2.94 15.89 9.30
N PHE A 93 2.71 15.38 8.09
CA PHE A 93 1.46 14.76 7.66
C PHE A 93 1.13 13.52 8.51
N MET A 94 2.09 12.62 8.69
CA MET A 94 1.96 11.46 9.60
C MET A 94 1.71 11.86 11.06
N GLY A 95 2.26 13.00 11.50
CA GLY A 95 2.00 13.53 12.83
C GLY A 95 0.59 14.12 13.01
N ARG A 96 -0.03 14.59 11.92
CA ARG A 96 -1.43 15.07 11.91
C ARG A 96 -2.43 13.93 11.77
N TRP A 97 -2.04 12.87 11.06
CA TRP A 97 -2.87 11.69 10.77
C TRP A 97 -2.26 10.41 11.38
N PRO A 98 -2.25 10.29 12.73
CA PRO A 98 -1.61 9.16 13.40
C PRO A 98 -2.30 7.81 13.17
N GLU A 99 -3.57 7.80 12.71
CA GLU A 99 -4.25 6.55 12.38
C GLU A 99 -3.74 5.93 11.07
N LEU A 100 -3.08 6.72 10.21
CA LEU A 100 -2.57 6.26 8.93
C LEU A 100 -1.21 5.56 9.13
N LYS A 101 -1.22 4.22 9.08
CA LYS A 101 0.01 3.42 9.06
C LYS A 101 0.36 3.02 7.63
N LEU A 102 1.36 3.67 7.05
CA LEU A 102 1.94 3.22 5.79
C LEU A 102 2.67 1.90 5.99
N VAL A 103 2.16 0.84 5.38
CA VAL A 103 2.82 -0.46 5.32
C VAL A 103 3.17 -0.73 3.87
N LYS A 104 4.46 -0.75 3.55
CA LYS A 104 4.91 -1.24 2.24
C LYS A 104 4.54 -2.73 2.15
N PRO A 105 3.85 -3.20 1.09
CA PRO A 105 3.63 -4.61 0.90
C PRO A 105 4.99 -5.29 0.75
N ARG A 106 5.28 -6.26 1.63
CA ARG A 106 6.46 -7.11 1.49
C ARG A 106 6.23 -8.03 0.29
N SER A 107 6.76 -7.63 -0.86
CA SER A 107 6.50 -8.27 -2.15
C SER A 107 6.88 -9.76 -2.19
N LEU A 108 7.88 -10.20 -1.43
CA LEU A 108 8.41 -11.57 -1.57
C LEU A 108 8.27 -12.43 -0.32
N GLU A 109 8.45 -11.87 0.87
CA GLU A 109 8.50 -12.65 2.12
C GLU A 109 7.11 -13.15 2.55
N LEU A 110 6.06 -12.35 2.34
CA LEU A 110 4.68 -12.78 2.59
C LEU A 110 4.24 -13.83 1.58
N GLN A 111 4.59 -13.67 0.30
CA GLN A 111 4.30 -14.68 -0.72
C GLN A 111 5.07 -15.97 -0.47
N ARG A 112 6.33 -15.90 -0.02
CA ARG A 112 7.12 -17.07 0.41
C ARG A 112 6.56 -17.73 1.67
N ALA A 113 6.14 -16.96 2.67
CA ALA A 113 5.51 -17.49 3.88
C ALA A 113 4.16 -18.18 3.57
N LYS A 114 3.36 -17.61 2.66
CA LYS A 114 2.12 -18.23 2.15
C LYS A 114 2.41 -19.48 1.32
N ALA A 115 3.41 -19.46 0.45
CA ALA A 115 3.81 -20.61 -0.36
C ALA A 115 4.49 -21.73 0.44
N GLY A 116 5.10 -21.41 1.58
CA GLY A 116 5.72 -22.37 2.49
C GLY A 116 4.73 -23.16 3.36
N ASN A 117 3.47 -22.75 3.41
CA ASN A 117 2.43 -23.47 4.15
C ASN A 117 1.70 -24.45 3.21
N LYS A 118 1.93 -25.75 3.41
CA LYS A 118 1.51 -26.83 2.49
C LYS A 118 0.00 -26.86 2.21
N GLU A 119 -0.81 -26.34 3.12
CA GLU A 119 -2.28 -26.35 3.03
C GLU A 119 -2.87 -25.09 2.38
N ASN A 120 -2.11 -24.00 2.29
CA ASN A 120 -2.57 -22.71 1.74
C ASN A 120 -1.86 -22.33 0.44
N ILE A 121 -1.28 -23.31 -0.25
CA ILE A 121 -0.55 -23.08 -1.50
C ILE A 121 -1.55 -22.73 -2.61
N PRO A 122 -1.56 -21.49 -3.14
CA PRO A 122 -2.45 -21.10 -4.23
C PRO A 122 -2.21 -21.92 -5.51
N VAL A 123 -1.01 -22.48 -5.63
CA VAL A 123 -0.60 -23.37 -6.72
C VAL A 123 -1.44 -24.65 -6.75
N SER A 124 -1.82 -25.21 -5.59
CA SER A 124 -2.65 -26.43 -5.55
C SER A 124 -4.07 -26.18 -6.08
N ALA A 125 -4.70 -25.07 -5.67
CA ALA A 125 -5.99 -24.64 -6.18
C ALA A 125 -5.93 -24.34 -7.69
N TYR A 126 -4.87 -23.64 -8.14
CA TYR A 126 -4.65 -23.37 -9.56
C TYR A 126 -4.55 -24.65 -10.40
N PHE A 127 -3.78 -25.65 -9.95
CA PHE A 127 -3.70 -26.93 -10.66
C PHE A 127 -5.00 -27.74 -10.58
N SER A 128 -5.76 -27.62 -9.48
CA SER A 128 -7.09 -28.22 -9.38
C SER A 128 -8.06 -27.62 -10.40
N ASP A 129 -8.12 -26.29 -10.48
CA ASP A 129 -8.98 -25.57 -11.42
C ASP A 129 -8.60 -25.88 -12.88
N LEU A 130 -7.29 -25.96 -13.16
CA LEU A 130 -6.80 -26.39 -14.46
C LEU A 130 -7.23 -27.82 -14.78
N ASN A 131 -7.08 -28.75 -13.83
CA ASN A 131 -7.45 -30.14 -14.03
C ASN A 131 -8.97 -30.28 -14.28
N ASP A 132 -9.79 -29.48 -13.62
CA ASP A 132 -11.24 -29.44 -13.85
C ASP A 132 -11.57 -28.91 -15.25
N ILE A 133 -10.92 -27.84 -15.71
CA ILE A 133 -11.10 -27.30 -17.07
C ILE A 133 -10.69 -28.34 -18.11
N ILE A 134 -9.54 -28.97 -17.90
CA ILE A 134 -8.98 -29.97 -18.80
C ILE A 134 -9.89 -31.20 -18.87
N THR A 135 -10.34 -31.72 -17.73
CA THR A 135 -11.28 -32.86 -17.66
C THR A 135 -12.63 -32.53 -18.30
N LYS A 136 -13.12 -31.31 -18.12
CA LYS A 136 -14.33 -30.80 -18.76
C LYS A 136 -14.17 -30.65 -20.28
N ALA A 137 -12.98 -30.30 -20.76
CA ALA A 137 -12.68 -30.24 -22.19
C ALA A 137 -12.59 -31.65 -22.80
N TYR A 138 -11.88 -32.58 -22.15
CA TYR A 138 -11.77 -33.96 -22.64
C TYR A 138 -13.11 -34.72 -22.63
N SER A 139 -13.96 -34.49 -21.64
CA SER A 139 -15.32 -35.05 -21.61
C SER A 139 -16.24 -34.49 -22.72
N ARG A 140 -15.97 -33.28 -23.24
CA ARG A 140 -16.68 -32.73 -24.40
C ARG A 140 -16.15 -33.24 -25.74
N ILE A 141 -14.90 -33.69 -25.80
CA ILE A 141 -14.23 -34.11 -27.04
C ILE A 141 -14.41 -35.63 -27.31
N THR A 142 -14.91 -36.41 -26.35
CA THR A 142 -15.09 -37.86 -26.53
C THR A 142 -16.37 -38.19 -27.32
N LEU A 143 -16.22 -38.42 -28.62
CA LEU A 143 -17.03 -39.36 -29.43
C LEU A 143 -16.35 -40.76 -29.39
N PRO A 144 -17.06 -41.86 -29.71
CA PRO A 144 -16.95 -43.18 -29.03
C PRO A 144 -15.60 -43.92 -29.14
N PRO A 145 -15.37 -44.92 -28.27
CA PRO A 145 -14.07 -45.51 -28.01
C PRO A 145 -13.65 -46.47 -29.11
N VAL A 146 -13.02 -45.96 -30.16
CA VAL A 146 -12.17 -46.76 -31.04
C VAL A 146 -10.99 -45.88 -31.41
N LEU A 147 -9.76 -46.39 -31.30
CA LEU A 147 -8.49 -45.79 -31.75
C LEU A 147 -7.61 -45.04 -30.72
N LEU A 148 -7.39 -45.57 -29.52
CA LEU A 148 -6.21 -45.19 -28.70
C LEU A 148 -5.59 -46.41 -27.99
N LEU A 149 -5.25 -47.47 -28.72
CA LEU A 149 -4.41 -48.55 -28.20
C LEU A 149 -2.99 -48.61 -28.79
N GLU A 150 -2.67 -47.83 -29.82
CA GLU A 150 -1.35 -47.91 -30.46
C GLU A 150 -0.34 -46.85 -29.99
N GLU A 151 -0.75 -45.69 -29.46
CA GLU A 151 0.23 -44.65 -29.07
C GLU A 151 0.70 -44.73 -27.61
N ILE A 152 -0.04 -45.36 -26.70
CA ILE A 152 0.36 -45.45 -25.28
C ILE A 152 1.42 -46.56 -25.07
N TYR A 153 1.56 -47.50 -26.02
CA TYR A 153 2.48 -48.63 -25.88
C TYR A 153 3.95 -48.26 -26.18
N VAL A 154 4.21 -47.14 -26.87
CA VAL A 154 5.57 -46.75 -27.27
C VAL A 154 6.34 -46.02 -26.16
N PHE A 155 5.65 -45.30 -25.26
CA PHE A 155 6.32 -44.47 -24.25
C PHE A 155 6.85 -45.24 -23.02
N LYS A 156 6.49 -46.53 -22.85
CA LYS A 156 6.93 -47.35 -21.70
C LYS A 156 8.24 -48.14 -21.90
N ARG A 157 8.98 -47.94 -23.00
CA ARG A 157 10.35 -48.49 -23.14
C ARG A 157 11.38 -47.38 -23.30
N SER A 158 11.80 -46.83 -22.17
CA SER A 158 13.14 -46.26 -22.01
C SER A 158 13.64 -46.61 -20.62
N PRO A 159 14.36 -47.73 -20.45
CA PRO A 159 15.02 -48.03 -19.18
C PRO A 159 16.19 -47.06 -19.01
N LEU A 160 16.18 -46.34 -17.88
CA LEU A 160 17.35 -45.63 -17.36
C LEU A 160 18.48 -46.64 -17.14
N GLN A 161 19.55 -46.55 -17.94
CA GLN A 161 20.80 -47.26 -17.66
C GLN A 161 21.54 -46.55 -16.51
N ASN A 162 21.53 -47.18 -15.34
CA ASN A 162 22.45 -46.88 -14.24
C ASN A 162 23.84 -47.43 -14.57
N PRO A 163 24.93 -46.64 -14.53
CA PRO A 163 26.28 -47.15 -14.64
C PRO A 163 26.86 -47.36 -13.24
N GLN A 164 26.63 -48.52 -12.63
CA GLN A 164 27.41 -48.95 -11.47
C GLN A 164 27.55 -50.48 -11.46
N GLN A 165 28.82 -50.88 -11.30
CA GLN A 165 29.36 -52.19 -10.89
C GLN A 165 29.80 -53.16 -12.00
N GLN A 166 31.12 -53.19 -12.21
CA GLN A 166 31.87 -54.45 -12.08
C GLN A 166 33.26 -54.18 -11.49
N GLN A 167 33.46 -54.72 -10.29
CA GLN A 167 34.74 -54.90 -9.61
C GLN A 167 35.50 -56.06 -10.25
N SER A 168 36.83 -55.98 -10.29
CA SER A 168 37.76 -57.02 -9.77
C SER A 168 39.13 -56.39 -9.57
#